data_AF-A0A316LH92-F1
#
_entry.id   AF-A0A316LH92-F1
#
_cell.length_a   1.000
_cell.length_b   1.000
_cell.length_c   1.000
_cell.angle_alpha   90.00
_cell.angle_beta   90.00
_cell.angle_gamma   90.00
#
_symmetry.space_group_name_H-M   'P 1'
#
loop_
_entity.id
_entity.type
_entity.pdbx_description
1 polymer ?
#
loop_
_entity_poly.entity_id
_entity_poly.type
_entity_poly.pdbx_seq_one_letter_code
_entity_poly.pdbx_strand_id
1 'polypeptide(L)'
;MKNKGFVLVETIVVILVLCVLLIMLYGGYMNVISAVQRKSYYDNTEYIYKTNLVKEYFEDSGFNGYDGSSVYIYCQGNSDCLGKGDTYFKSLVTNMRINSIYFTKWFTSDINSGELSDLEATTQNYIKKLDPTKESGYRIIVMYVDENNFNNNPTIYQYASLRFGDSDE
;
A
#
# COMPACT_ATOMS: atom_id res chain seq x y z
N MET A 1 60.55 -11.87 -29.69
CA MET A 1 59.74 -11.54 -28.48
C MET A 1 59.05 -10.19 -28.65
N LYS A 2 57.90 -10.17 -29.33
CA LYS A 2 57.01 -9.00 -29.49
C LYS A 2 55.62 -9.64 -29.59
N ASN A 3 54.75 -9.44 -28.59
CA ASN A 3 53.30 -9.79 -28.57
C ASN A 3 52.72 -9.68 -27.14
N LYS A 4 53.56 -9.66 -26.09
CA LYS A 4 53.10 -9.58 -24.70
C LYS A 4 52.35 -8.29 -24.35
N GLY A 5 52.66 -7.17 -25.01
CA GLY A 5 51.94 -5.90 -24.81
C GLY A 5 50.56 -5.86 -25.47
N PHE A 6 50.36 -6.61 -26.55
CA PHE A 6 49.07 -6.68 -27.26
C PHE A 6 48.00 -7.38 -26.39
N VAL A 7 48.37 -8.51 -25.79
CA VAL A 7 47.50 -9.28 -24.88
C VAL A 7 47.12 -8.46 -23.63
N LEU A 8 48.06 -7.64 -23.12
CA LEU A 8 47.81 -6.82 -21.93
C LEU A 8 46.79 -5.70 -22.21
N VAL A 9 46.90 -5.03 -23.37
CA VAL A 9 45.93 -4.02 -23.80
C VAL A 9 44.55 -4.63 -24.02
N GLU A 10 44.47 -5.80 -24.65
CA GLU A 10 43.21 -6.52 -24.84
C GLU A 10 42.54 -6.86 -23.50
N THR A 11 43.30 -7.36 -22.51
CA THR A 11 42.75 -7.63 -21.17
C THR A 11 42.26 -6.37 -20.45
N ILE A 12 42.95 -5.23 -20.60
CA ILE A 12 42.49 -3.95 -20.01
C ILE A 12 41.17 -3.52 -20.65
N VAL A 13 41.06 -3.62 -21.98
CA VAL A 13 39.83 -3.27 -22.71
C VAL A 13 38.67 -4.18 -22.29
N VAL A 14 38.90 -5.49 -22.16
CA VAL A 14 37.89 -6.44 -21.69
C VAL A 14 37.42 -6.09 -20.28
N ILE A 15 38.34 -5.81 -19.35
CA ILE A 15 37.99 -5.42 -17.97
C ILE A 15 37.15 -4.13 -17.95
N LEU A 16 37.50 -3.13 -18.76
CA LEU A 16 36.74 -1.88 -18.85
C LEU A 16 35.31 -2.11 -19.35
N VAL A 17 35.13 -2.93 -20.39
CA VAL A 17 33.80 -3.30 -20.90
C VAL A 17 33.00 -4.03 -19.82
N LEU A 18 33.64 -4.94 -19.08
CA LEU A 18 33.02 -5.69 -17.98
C LEU A 18 32.56 -4.77 -16.84
N CYS A 19 33.39 -3.79 -16.46
CA CYS A 19 33.05 -2.80 -15.44
C CYS A 19 31.84 -1.94 -15.86
N VAL A 20 31.81 -1.49 -17.12
CA VAL A 20 30.67 -0.70 -17.63
C VAL A 20 29.38 -1.52 -17.61
N LEU A 21 29.43 -2.79 -18.01
CA LEU A 21 28.28 -3.70 -17.94
C LEU A 21 27.78 -3.89 -16.50
N LEU A 22 28.69 -4.07 -15.53
CA LEU A 22 28.34 -4.23 -14.12
C LEU A 22 27.69 -2.97 -13.53
N ILE A 23 28.18 -1.78 -13.89
CA ILE A 23 27.58 -0.51 -13.46
C ILE A 23 26.15 -0.36 -14.00
N MET A 24 25.93 -0.69 -15.29
CA MET A 24 24.59 -0.64 -15.88
C MET A 24 23.64 -1.64 -15.20
N LEU A 25 24.11 -2.85 -14.92
CA LEU A 25 23.32 -3.89 -14.27
C LEU A 25 22.95 -3.50 -12.84
N TYR A 26 23.89 -2.92 -12.09
CA TYR A 26 23.62 -2.38 -10.75
C TYR A 26 22.58 -1.24 -10.78
N GLY A 27 22.70 -0.31 -11.74
CA GLY A 27 21.70 0.75 -11.92
C GLY A 27 20.30 0.21 -12.23
N GLY A 28 20.21 -0.78 -13.12
CA GLY A 28 18.96 -1.48 -13.42
C GLY A 28 18.36 -2.18 -12.20
N TYR A 29 19.20 -2.90 -11.45
CA TYR A 29 18.79 -3.60 -10.22
C TYR A 29 18.29 -2.62 -9.15
N MET A 30 18.96 -1.49 -8.94
CA MET A 30 18.52 -0.45 -8.00
C MET A 30 17.20 0.20 -8.42
N ASN A 31 16.97 0.38 -9.72
CA ASN A 31 15.68 0.88 -10.22
C ASN A 31 14.54 -0.13 -9.99
N VAL A 32 14.81 -1.42 -10.18
CA VAL A 32 13.84 -2.48 -9.89
C VAL A 32 13.56 -2.59 -8.39
N ILE A 33 14.61 -2.60 -7.55
CA ILE A 33 14.43 -2.63 -6.09
C ILE A 33 13.67 -1.40 -5.60
N SER A 34 13.99 -0.20 -6.07
CA SER A 34 13.29 1.00 -5.61
C SER A 34 11.81 1.00 -6.05
N ALA A 35 11.51 0.49 -7.24
CA ALA A 35 10.13 0.27 -7.68
C ALA A 35 9.41 -0.79 -6.80
N VAL A 36 10.07 -1.89 -6.48
CA VAL A 36 9.54 -2.95 -5.60
C VAL A 36 9.39 -2.47 -4.17
N GLN A 37 10.33 -1.71 -3.61
CA GLN A 37 10.23 -1.12 -2.28
C GLN A 37 9.09 -0.11 -2.22
N ARG A 38 8.89 0.70 -3.27
CA ARG A 38 7.75 1.61 -3.36
C ARG A 38 6.41 0.86 -3.37
N LYS A 39 6.37 -0.34 -3.96
CA LYS A 39 5.20 -1.23 -3.94
C LYS A 39 5.05 -1.97 -2.60
N SER A 40 6.14 -2.46 -2.04
CA SER A 40 6.21 -3.23 -0.80
C SER A 40 6.01 -2.40 0.47
N TYR A 41 6.19 -1.07 0.43
CA TYR A 41 5.92 -0.20 1.57
C TYR A 41 4.44 -0.16 1.96
N TYR A 42 3.56 -0.66 1.09
CA TYR A 42 2.10 -0.60 1.24
C TYR A 42 1.43 -1.98 1.29
N ASP A 43 2.14 -3.05 0.94
CA ASP A 43 1.58 -4.41 0.85
C ASP A 43 2.38 -5.38 1.75
N ASN A 44 2.42 -5.12 3.06
CA ASN A 44 2.87 -6.15 4.00
C ASN A 44 1.76 -7.21 4.11
N THR A 45 2.09 -8.47 3.84
CA THR A 45 1.18 -9.63 3.89
C THR A 45 0.35 -9.66 5.18
N GLU A 46 0.92 -9.22 6.30
CA GLU A 46 0.24 -9.15 7.58
C GLU A 46 -0.97 -8.19 7.56
N TYR A 47 -0.78 -6.96 7.06
CA TYR A 47 -1.85 -5.96 7.01
C TYR A 47 -2.88 -6.29 5.95
N ILE A 48 -2.50 -6.97 4.86
CA ILE A 48 -3.45 -7.53 3.89
C ILE A 48 -4.35 -8.56 4.56
N TYR A 49 -3.78 -9.49 5.33
CA TYR A 49 -4.55 -10.49 6.07
C TYR A 49 -5.49 -9.84 7.10
N LYS A 50 -4.99 -8.87 7.88
CA LYS A 50 -5.83 -8.10 8.81
C LYS A 50 -6.98 -7.39 8.09
N THR A 51 -6.71 -6.78 6.95
CA THR A 51 -7.74 -6.10 6.14
C THR A 51 -8.76 -7.09 5.58
N ASN A 52 -8.35 -8.32 5.27
CA ASN A 52 -9.28 -9.35 4.82
C ASN A 52 -10.27 -9.74 5.93
N LEU A 53 -9.83 -9.87 7.18
CA LEU A 53 -10.74 -10.14 8.31
C LEU A 53 -11.74 -8.99 8.53
N VAL A 54 -11.28 -7.75 8.36
CA VAL A 54 -12.16 -6.57 8.44
C VAL A 54 -13.15 -6.57 7.27
N LYS A 55 -12.70 -6.90 6.07
CA LYS A 55 -13.53 -7.03 4.87
C LYS A 55 -14.63 -8.06 5.09
N GLU A 56 -14.28 -9.28 5.51
CA GLU A 56 -15.24 -10.37 5.77
C GLU A 56 -16.33 -9.95 6.75
N TYR A 57 -15.97 -9.24 7.83
CA TYR A 57 -16.95 -8.68 8.76
C TYR A 57 -17.96 -7.72 8.09
N PHE A 58 -17.50 -6.85 7.18
CA PHE A 58 -18.39 -5.91 6.48
C PHE A 58 -19.23 -6.60 5.40
N GLU A 59 -18.70 -7.64 4.75
CA GLU A 59 -19.45 -8.44 3.77
C GLU A 59 -20.52 -9.29 4.47
N ASP A 60 -20.18 -9.95 5.57
CA ASP A 60 -21.12 -10.76 6.38
C ASP A 60 -22.23 -9.92 7.00
N SER A 61 -21.94 -8.66 7.36
CA SER A 61 -22.94 -7.73 7.89
C SER A 61 -23.81 -7.08 6.81
N GLY A 62 -23.52 -7.31 5.52
CA GLY A 62 -24.24 -6.70 4.40
C GLY A 62 -24.13 -5.17 4.37
N PHE A 63 -22.99 -4.63 4.82
CA PHE A 63 -22.77 -3.19 4.87
C PHE A 63 -22.73 -2.60 3.46
N ASN A 64 -23.64 -1.66 3.15
CA ASN A 64 -23.71 -0.97 1.85
C ASN A 64 -23.64 0.57 1.98
N GLY A 65 -23.16 1.08 3.12
CA GLY A 65 -23.15 2.52 3.38
C GLY A 65 -22.26 3.35 2.46
N TYR A 66 -21.39 2.71 1.69
CA TYR A 66 -20.47 3.33 0.72
C TYR A 66 -21.07 3.51 -0.68
N ASP A 67 -22.23 2.90 -0.97
CA ASP A 67 -22.82 2.93 -2.31
C ASP A 67 -23.16 4.38 -2.73
N GLY A 68 -22.77 4.73 -3.95
CA GLY A 68 -22.92 6.09 -4.51
C GLY A 68 -21.86 7.12 -4.08
N SER A 69 -21.02 6.84 -3.06
CA SER A 69 -19.94 7.75 -2.64
C SER A 69 -18.61 7.42 -3.31
N SER A 70 -17.84 8.43 -3.74
CA SER A 70 -16.46 8.23 -4.24
C SER A 70 -15.49 7.86 -3.11
N VAL A 71 -15.70 8.48 -1.95
CA VAL A 71 -15.00 8.24 -0.69
C VAL A 71 -16.04 8.23 0.43
N TYR A 72 -16.02 7.19 1.26
CA TYR A 72 -16.87 7.04 2.42
C TYR A 72 -16.01 6.73 3.65
N ILE A 73 -16.18 7.52 4.71
CA ILE A 73 -15.42 7.37 5.95
C ILE A 73 -16.28 6.55 6.92
N TYR A 74 -15.90 5.29 7.15
CA TYR A 74 -16.61 4.48 8.14
C TYR A 74 -16.22 4.90 9.55
N CYS A 75 -14.92 5.04 9.83
CA CYS A 75 -14.44 5.60 11.08
C CYS A 75 -13.06 6.24 10.90
N GLN A 76 -12.82 7.31 11.66
CA GLN A 76 -11.57 8.07 11.59
C GLN A 76 -11.00 8.29 12.98
N GLY A 77 -9.86 7.66 13.26
CA GLY A 77 -9.25 7.62 14.57
C GLY A 77 -9.76 6.48 15.44
N ASN A 78 -8.87 5.90 16.24
CA ASN A 78 -9.14 4.69 17.02
C ASN A 78 -10.39 4.82 17.93
N SER A 79 -10.61 5.99 18.54
CA SER A 79 -11.77 6.24 19.40
C SER A 79 -13.10 6.21 18.64
N ASP A 80 -13.14 6.74 17.42
CA ASP A 80 -14.34 6.71 16.59
C ASP A 80 -14.64 5.29 16.11
N CYS A 81 -13.61 4.53 15.72
CA CYS A 81 -13.77 3.12 15.38
C CYS A 81 -14.29 2.28 16.56
N LEU A 82 -13.80 2.52 17.78
CA LEU A 82 -14.31 1.84 18.99
C LEU A 82 -15.74 2.27 19.39
N GLY A 83 -16.18 3.44 18.93
CA GLY A 83 -17.55 3.93 19.11
C GLY A 83 -18.57 3.24 18.20
N LYS A 84 -18.12 2.57 17.13
CA LYS A 84 -18.96 1.94 16.11
C LYS A 84 -18.93 0.41 16.19
N GLY A 85 -19.83 -0.23 15.45
CA GLY A 85 -19.93 -1.69 15.34
C GLY A 85 -20.37 -2.41 16.61
N ASP A 86 -20.34 -3.73 16.55
CA ASP A 86 -20.67 -4.62 17.67
C ASP A 86 -19.43 -4.93 18.54
N THR A 87 -19.57 -5.82 19.51
CA THR A 87 -18.47 -6.25 20.38
C THR A 87 -17.34 -6.95 19.61
N TYR A 88 -17.67 -7.66 18.53
CA TYR A 88 -16.69 -8.36 17.70
C TYR A 88 -15.84 -7.36 16.92
N PHE A 89 -16.47 -6.37 16.27
CA PHE A 89 -15.78 -5.29 15.59
C PHE A 89 -14.87 -4.51 16.52
N LYS A 90 -15.31 -4.19 17.73
CA LYS A 90 -14.46 -3.51 18.73
C LYS A 90 -13.23 -4.35 19.08
N SER A 91 -13.41 -5.67 19.19
CA SER A 91 -12.29 -6.60 19.41
C SER A 91 -11.31 -6.61 18.23
N LEU A 92 -11.82 -6.58 16.99
CA LEU A 92 -11.00 -6.43 15.79
C LEU A 92 -10.20 -5.12 15.81
N VAL A 93 -10.86 -4.00 16.11
CA VAL A 93 -10.23 -2.67 16.19
C VAL A 93 -9.11 -2.64 17.24
N THR A 94 -9.35 -3.17 18.43
CA THR A 94 -8.35 -3.21 19.50
C THR A 94 -7.21 -4.17 19.19
N ASN A 95 -7.52 -5.41 18.82
CA ASN A 95 -6.51 -6.47 18.64
C ASN A 95 -5.62 -6.22 17.43
N MET A 96 -6.18 -5.72 16.33
CA MET A 96 -5.44 -5.43 15.10
C MET A 96 -4.91 -3.99 15.05
N ARG A 97 -5.19 -3.18 16.08
CA ARG A 97 -4.79 -1.76 16.18
C ARG A 97 -5.23 -0.92 14.99
N ILE A 98 -6.49 -1.07 14.63
CA ILE A 98 -7.10 -0.26 13.59
C ILE A 98 -7.23 1.17 14.10
N ASN A 99 -6.73 2.12 13.32
CA ASN A 99 -6.92 3.54 13.56
C ASN A 99 -8.12 4.08 12.77
N SER A 100 -8.23 3.73 11.48
CA SER A 100 -9.30 4.25 10.62
C SER A 100 -9.68 3.26 9.53
N ILE A 101 -10.93 3.36 9.05
CA ILE A 101 -11.46 2.53 7.96
C ILE A 101 -12.19 3.43 6.96
N TYR A 102 -11.84 3.28 5.70
CA TYR A 102 -12.40 4.04 4.58
C TYR A 102 -12.84 3.11 3.47
N PHE A 103 -13.88 3.50 2.75
CA PHE A 103 -14.30 2.87 1.51
C PHE A 103 -14.10 3.88 0.39
N THR A 104 -13.55 3.45 -0.74
CA THR A 104 -13.36 4.32 -1.90
C THR A 104 -13.65 3.57 -3.17
N LYS A 105 -13.92 4.28 -4.26
CA LYS A 105 -13.92 3.66 -5.58
C LYS A 105 -12.57 3.03 -5.87
N TRP A 106 -12.61 1.84 -6.48
CA TRP A 106 -11.43 1.10 -6.92
C TRP A 106 -10.61 1.94 -7.91
N PHE A 107 -11.32 2.61 -8.83
CA PHE A 107 -10.72 3.49 -9.82
C PHE A 107 -10.36 4.86 -9.20
N THR A 108 -9.06 5.13 -9.07
CA THR A 108 -8.56 6.35 -8.40
C THR A 108 -8.89 7.64 -9.14
N SER A 109 -9.07 7.63 -10.46
CA SER A 109 -9.45 8.82 -11.23
C SER A 109 -10.89 9.27 -11.02
N ASP A 110 -11.74 8.40 -10.47
CA ASP A 110 -13.11 8.76 -10.10
C ASP A 110 -13.18 9.49 -8.76
N ILE A 111 -12.04 9.65 -8.08
CA ILE A 111 -11.93 10.34 -6.80
C ILE A 111 -11.39 11.75 -7.04
N ASN A 112 -12.22 12.76 -6.80
CA ASN A 112 -11.80 14.15 -6.92
C ASN A 112 -10.90 14.55 -5.75
N SER A 113 -9.96 15.45 -5.99
CA SER A 113 -9.06 15.97 -4.94
C SER A 113 -9.81 16.65 -3.78
N GLY A 114 -10.99 17.22 -4.05
CA GLY A 114 -11.86 17.80 -3.03
C GLY A 114 -12.55 16.77 -2.15
N GLU A 115 -12.77 15.53 -2.61
CA GLU A 115 -13.36 14.45 -1.79
C GLU A 115 -12.33 13.81 -0.85
N LEU A 116 -11.05 14.06 -1.11
CA LEU A 116 -9.95 13.61 -0.27
C LEU A 116 -9.62 14.60 0.86
N SER A 117 -10.19 15.81 0.87
CA SER A 117 -9.82 16.87 1.83
C SER A 117 -10.10 16.49 3.27
N ASP A 118 -11.12 15.66 3.49
CA ASP A 118 -11.58 15.26 4.82
C ASP A 118 -10.72 14.13 5.41
N LEU A 119 -9.85 13.53 4.59
CA LEU A 119 -8.90 12.50 5.00
C LEU A 119 -7.59 13.09 5.51
N GLU A 120 -6.90 12.36 6.38
CA GLU A 120 -5.56 12.70 6.84
C GLU A 120 -4.58 12.77 5.66
N ALA A 121 -3.60 13.68 5.73
CA ALA A 121 -2.61 13.87 4.68
C ALA A 121 -1.85 12.56 4.32
N THR A 122 -1.65 11.67 5.28
CA THR A 122 -1.05 10.35 5.07
C THR A 122 -1.95 9.43 4.23
N THR A 123 -3.26 9.41 4.52
CA THR A 123 -4.27 8.66 3.78
C THR A 123 -4.44 9.21 2.36
N GLN A 124 -4.45 10.53 2.20
CA GLN A 124 -4.46 11.16 0.87
C GLN A 124 -3.24 10.76 0.04
N ASN A 125 -2.05 10.76 0.65
CA ASN A 125 -0.81 10.33 -0.01
C ASN A 125 -0.81 8.85 -0.36
N TYR A 126 -1.43 8.01 0.47
CA TYR A 126 -1.61 6.58 0.19
C TYR A 126 -2.49 6.38 -1.05
N ILE A 127 -3.69 6.96 -1.08
CA ILE A 127 -4.65 6.79 -2.18
C ILE A 127 -4.06 7.25 -3.52
N LYS A 128 -3.32 8.36 -3.53
CA LYS A 128 -2.63 8.88 -4.73
C LYS A 128 -1.55 7.95 -5.28
N LYS A 129 -1.02 7.04 -4.46
CA LYS A 129 0.02 6.07 -4.85
C LYS A 129 -0.54 4.70 -5.22
N LEU A 130 -1.84 4.47 -5.04
CA LEU A 130 -2.49 3.23 -5.46
C LEU A 130 -2.47 3.13 -6.99
N ASP A 131 -2.22 1.93 -7.50
CA ASP A 131 -2.12 1.70 -8.93
C ASP A 131 -3.46 2.04 -9.61
N PRO A 132 -3.44 2.77 -10.75
CA PRO A 132 -4.63 3.05 -11.52
C PRO A 132 -5.12 1.76 -12.18
N THR A 133 -6.25 1.24 -11.72
CA THR A 133 -6.93 0.08 -12.31
C THR A 133 -8.00 0.55 -13.29
N LYS A 134 -8.45 -0.29 -14.24
CA LYS A 134 -9.56 0.05 -15.16
C LYS A 134 -10.89 -0.59 -14.76
N GLU A 135 -10.89 -1.28 -13.62
CA GLU A 135 -12.03 -2.04 -13.14
C GLU A 135 -12.92 -1.14 -12.29
N SER A 136 -14.23 -1.21 -12.52
CA SER A 136 -15.21 -0.64 -11.63
C SER A 136 -15.33 -1.50 -10.38
N GLY A 137 -15.57 -0.86 -9.25
CA GLY A 137 -15.77 -1.55 -7.98
C GLY A 137 -15.42 -0.63 -6.82
N TYR A 138 -15.50 -1.18 -5.62
CA TYR A 138 -15.09 -0.51 -4.40
C TYR A 138 -13.87 -1.19 -3.79
N ARG A 139 -13.16 -0.45 -2.94
CA ARG A 139 -12.17 -1.00 -2.01
C ARG A 139 -12.44 -0.54 -0.61
N ILE A 140 -12.09 -1.41 0.31
CA ILE A 140 -11.85 -1.07 1.70
C ILE A 140 -10.37 -0.70 1.86
N ILE A 141 -10.11 0.38 2.59
CA ILE A 141 -8.79 0.83 3.00
C ILE A 141 -8.78 0.86 4.52
N VAL A 142 -7.84 0.14 5.13
CA VAL A 142 -7.69 0.10 6.58
C VAL A 142 -6.33 0.69 6.96
N MET A 143 -6.35 1.58 7.93
CA MET A 143 -5.19 2.24 8.50
C MET A 143 -4.89 1.63 9.86
N TYR A 144 -3.67 1.15 10.05
CA TYR A 144 -3.18 0.49 11.26
C TYR A 144 -2.09 1.32 11.92
N VAL A 145 -2.06 1.30 13.25
CA VAL A 145 -0.88 1.79 13.99
C VAL A 145 0.24 0.75 13.85
N ASP A 146 1.43 1.18 13.41
CA ASP A 146 2.57 0.28 13.26
C ASP A 146 2.97 -0.32 14.61
N GLU A 147 3.00 -1.65 14.68
CA GLU A 147 3.30 -2.38 15.91
C GLU A 147 4.74 -2.18 16.37
N ASN A 148 5.66 -2.00 15.42
CA ASN A 148 7.08 -1.78 15.69
C ASN A 148 7.39 -0.33 16.09
N ASN A 149 6.41 0.58 15.99
CA ASN A 149 6.57 2.01 16.25
C ASN A 149 5.61 2.53 17.33
N PHE A 150 4.97 1.63 18.10
CA PHE A 150 3.84 1.92 18.99
C PHE A 150 4.06 3.04 20.05
N ASN A 151 5.30 3.47 20.30
CA ASN A 151 5.64 4.52 21.27
C ASN A 151 6.56 5.63 20.71
N ASN A 152 6.81 5.66 19.40
CA ASN A 152 7.68 6.67 18.81
C ASN A 152 6.83 7.81 18.25
N ASN A 153 7.33 9.03 18.42
CA ASN A 153 6.80 10.22 17.76
C ASN A 153 7.69 10.56 16.56
N PRO A 154 7.14 10.66 15.34
CA PRO A 154 5.72 10.52 14.98
C PRO A 154 5.25 9.07 14.88
N THR A 155 4.00 8.79 15.27
CA THR A 155 3.35 7.49 15.06
C THR A 155 3.34 7.16 13.58
N ILE A 156 3.94 6.02 13.23
CA ILE A 156 3.93 5.50 11.87
C ILE A 156 2.65 4.69 11.66
N TYR A 157 2.02 4.92 10.50
CA TYR A 157 0.82 4.19 10.10
C TYR A 157 1.09 3.31 8.91
N GLN A 158 0.49 2.14 8.94
CA GLN A 158 0.51 1.16 7.87
C GLN A 158 -0.86 1.10 7.23
N TYR A 159 -0.90 0.87 5.92
CA TYR A 159 -2.13 0.88 5.14
C TYR A 159 -2.21 -0.42 4.36
N ALA A 160 -3.40 -0.97 4.23
CA ALA A 160 -3.68 -2.02 3.28
C ALA A 160 -5.06 -1.79 2.66
N SER A 161 -5.20 -2.15 1.39
CA SER A 161 -6.46 -2.02 0.66
C SER A 161 -6.82 -3.31 -0.05
N LEU A 162 -8.11 -3.63 -0.06
CA LEU A 162 -8.66 -4.81 -0.72
C LEU A 162 -9.92 -4.46 -1.47
N ARG A 163 -10.18 -5.19 -2.55
CA ARG A 163 -11.42 -5.08 -3.31
C ARG A 163 -12.61 -5.48 -2.44
N PHE A 164 -13.67 -4.71 -2.51
CA PHE A 164 -14.84 -4.80 -1.64
C PHE A 164 -16.12 -4.69 -2.47
N GLY A 165 -17.13 -5.51 -2.16
CA GLY A 165 -18.47 -5.36 -2.74
C GLY A 165 -18.63 -5.86 -4.18
N ASP A 166 -17.59 -6.46 -4.76
CA ASP A 166 -17.77 -7.28 -5.96
C ASP A 166 -18.11 -8.70 -5.52
N SER A 167 -19.41 -8.95 -5.42
CA SER A 167 -19.97 -10.28 -5.48
C SER A 167 -19.69 -10.86 -6.87
N ASP A 168 -18.60 -11.61 -7.02
CA ASP A 168 -18.55 -12.63 -8.05
C ASP A 168 -19.50 -13.76 -7.63
N GLU A 169 -20.80 -13.55 -7.86
CA GLU A 169 -21.81 -14.54 -8.33
C GLU A 169 -23.11 -13.85 -8.78
#